data_AF-A0A9E0CLE9-F1
#
_entry.id   AF-A0A9E0CLE9-F1
#
_cell.length_a   1.000
_cell.length_b   1.000
_cell.length_c   1.000
_cell.angle_alpha   90.00
_cell.angle_beta   90.00
_cell.angle_gamma   90.00
#
_symmetry.space_group_name_H-M   'P 1'
#
loop_
_entity.id
_entity.type
_entity.pdbx_description
1 polymer ?
#
loop_
_entity_poly.entity_id
_entity_poly.type
_entity_poly.pdbx_seq_one_letter_code
_entity_poly.pdbx_strand_id
1 'polypeptide(L)'
;MRQYLKNEVFKVSKWVELFISAIIMIAVIGGTIYLVKDVVQLMMNYPTSRDIYKFVGVAFNLVICIEFVKMLCKHTPDTLVEVMMFAIARQMIVEHTSPQQNLIVVLAIAILFAIKKFFFGKFDDIDKTVFLPTQRISSINELVHVEIPKETQHQTLGELLEKQIGTESGNFQVGQCYFFEGGALRVAKVKNGKITQIEVIRSKNAPVVLKR
;
A
#
# COMPACT_ATOMS: atom_id res chain seq x y z
N MET A 1 6.75 24.35 -13.81
CA MET A 1 5.88 23.68 -14.82
C MET A 1 5.57 22.21 -14.50
N ARG A 2 6.56 21.32 -14.27
CA ARG A 2 6.31 19.88 -13.97
C ARG A 2 5.42 19.61 -12.75
N GLN A 3 5.50 20.42 -11.70
CA GLN A 3 4.64 20.32 -10.50
C GLN A 3 3.16 20.60 -10.80
N TYR A 4 2.88 21.56 -11.70
CA TYR A 4 1.52 21.93 -12.10
C TYR A 4 0.89 20.84 -12.98
N LEU A 5 1.66 20.29 -13.93
CA LEU A 5 1.22 19.16 -14.77
C LEU A 5 0.95 17.89 -13.95
N LYS A 6 1.79 17.58 -12.96
CA LYS A 6 1.55 16.44 -12.06
C LYS A 6 0.24 16.61 -11.31
N ASN A 7 -0.02 17.79 -10.75
CA ASN A 7 -1.24 18.04 -9.97
C ASN A 7 -2.52 17.92 -10.81
N GLU A 8 -2.49 18.42 -12.05
CA GLU A 8 -3.60 18.26 -13.00
C GLU A 8 -3.81 16.79 -13.41
N VAL A 9 -2.74 16.05 -13.70
CA VAL A 9 -2.82 14.61 -14.03
C VAL A 9 -3.38 13.80 -12.86
N PHE A 10 -2.94 14.07 -11.61
CA PHE A 10 -3.49 13.41 -10.43
C PHE A 10 -4.98 13.73 -10.22
N LYS A 11 -5.40 14.96 -10.51
CA LYS A 11 -6.80 15.38 -10.39
C LYS A 11 -7.69 14.71 -11.43
N VAL A 12 -7.23 14.65 -12.68
CA VAL A 12 -7.91 13.94 -13.77
C VAL A 12 -7.97 12.45 -13.48
N SER A 13 -6.87 11.84 -13.02
CA SER A 13 -6.83 10.42 -12.64
C SER A 13 -7.87 10.09 -11.58
N LYS A 14 -7.98 10.89 -10.52
CA LYS A 14 -9.01 10.71 -9.47
C LYS A 14 -10.42 10.84 -10.01
N TRP A 15 -10.65 11.78 -10.93
CA TRP A 15 -11.97 11.99 -11.51
C TRP A 15 -12.39 10.81 -12.39
N VAL A 16 -11.47 10.28 -13.20
CA VAL A 16 -11.68 9.08 -14.02
C VAL A 16 -11.91 7.85 -13.14
N GLU A 17 -11.15 7.69 -12.06
CA GLU A 17 -11.31 6.59 -11.10
C GLU A 17 -12.69 6.60 -10.42
N LEU A 18 -13.15 7.78 -9.98
CA LEU A 18 -14.48 7.95 -9.42
C LEU A 18 -15.57 7.58 -10.44
N PHE A 19 -15.41 8.01 -11.69
CA PHE A 19 -16.35 7.73 -12.76
C PHE A 19 -16.43 6.23 -13.07
N ILE A 20 -15.29 5.56 -13.20
CA ILE A 20 -15.22 4.11 -13.40
C ILE A 20 -15.86 3.37 -12.22
N SER A 21 -15.54 3.77 -10.99
CA SER A 21 -16.14 3.19 -9.78
C SER A 21 -17.67 3.32 -9.78
N ALA A 22 -18.21 4.47 -10.21
CA ALA A 22 -19.65 4.69 -10.29
C ALA A 22 -20.33 3.79 -11.33
N ILE A 23 -19.73 3.63 -12.52
CA ILE A 23 -20.25 2.73 -13.56
C ILE A 23 -20.28 1.28 -13.07
N ILE A 24 -19.17 0.82 -12.47
CA ILE A 24 -19.08 -0.55 -11.97
C ILE A 24 -20.09 -0.77 -10.83
N MET A 25 -20.31 0.22 -9.96
CA MET A 25 -21.30 0.14 -8.90
C MET A 25 -22.73 -0.03 -9.44
N ILE A 26 -23.10 0.70 -10.50
CA ILE A 26 -24.40 0.52 -11.17
C ILE A 26 -24.51 -0.89 -11.76
N ALA A 27 -23.45 -1.39 -12.41
CA ALA A 27 -23.42 -2.74 -12.97
C ALA A 27 -23.57 -3.82 -11.88
N VAL A 28 -22.93 -3.64 -10.71
CA VAL A 28 -23.05 -4.54 -9.55
C VAL A 28 -24.47 -4.57 -9.01
N ILE A 29 -25.13 -3.41 -8.87
CA ILE A 29 -26.53 -3.33 -8.42
C ILE A 29 -27.44 -4.06 -9.42
N GLY A 30 -27.28 -3.78 -10.71
CA GLY A 30 -28.06 -4.45 -11.77
C GLY A 30 -27.87 -5.97 -11.78
N GLY A 31 -26.62 -6.43 -11.68
CA GLY A 31 -26.33 -7.86 -11.63
C GLY A 31 -26.83 -8.52 -10.34
N THR A 32 -26.85 -7.82 -9.20
CA THR A 32 -27.44 -8.34 -7.95
C THR A 32 -28.94 -8.58 -8.12
N ILE A 33 -29.66 -7.66 -8.76
CA ILE A 33 -31.08 -7.82 -9.07
C ILE A 33 -31.30 -9.01 -10.01
N TYR A 34 -30.46 -9.16 -11.04
CA TYR A 34 -30.52 -10.30 -11.96
C TYR A 34 -30.31 -11.63 -11.23
N LEU A 35 -29.33 -11.70 -10.34
CA LEU A 35 -29.03 -12.88 -9.54
C LEU A 35 -30.22 -13.28 -8.66
N VAL A 36 -30.87 -12.32 -8.00
CA VAL A 36 -32.07 -12.60 -7.19
C VAL A 36 -33.18 -13.22 -8.03
N LYS A 37 -33.38 -12.75 -9.27
CA LYS A 37 -34.34 -13.35 -10.20
C LYS A 37 -33.97 -14.79 -10.56
N ASP A 38 -32.68 -15.05 -10.85
CA ASP A 38 -32.18 -16.40 -11.13
C ASP A 38 -32.39 -17.35 -9.94
N VAL A 39 -32.19 -16.89 -8.69
CA VAL A 39 -32.48 -17.71 -7.48
C VAL A 39 -33.96 -18.11 -7.44
N VAL A 40 -34.86 -17.14 -7.63
CA VAL A 40 -36.31 -17.40 -7.58
C VAL A 40 -36.69 -18.40 -8.67
N GLN A 41 -36.12 -18.27 -9.87
CA GLN A 41 -36.37 -19.18 -10.99
C GLN A 41 -35.82 -20.60 -10.73
N LEU A 42 -34.62 -20.72 -10.15
CA LEU A 42 -34.01 -21.99 -9.74
C LEU A 42 -34.77 -22.69 -8.61
N MET A 43 -35.43 -21.94 -7.74
CA MET A 43 -36.28 -22.50 -6.67
C MET A 43 -37.63 -22.98 -7.19
N MET A 44 -38.15 -22.36 -8.25
CA MET A 44 -39.45 -22.72 -8.84
C MET A 44 -39.38 -23.85 -9.87
N ASN A 45 -38.27 -23.99 -10.60
CA ASN A 45 -38.05 -25.09 -11.54
C ASN A 45 -37.10 -26.13 -10.94
N TYR A 46 -37.29 -27.43 -11.23
CA TYR A 46 -36.28 -28.46 -10.92
C TYR A 46 -34.97 -28.12 -11.63
N PRO A 47 -33.90 -27.75 -10.89
CA PRO A 47 -32.72 -27.16 -11.49
C PRO A 47 -31.86 -28.21 -12.19
N THR A 48 -31.44 -27.92 -13.42
CA THR A 48 -30.44 -28.75 -14.12
C THR A 48 -29.05 -28.37 -13.62
N SER A 49 -28.08 -29.29 -13.62
CA SER A 49 -26.70 -29.00 -13.19
C SER A 49 -26.10 -27.77 -13.90
N ARG A 50 -26.44 -27.56 -15.18
CA ARG A 50 -26.00 -26.40 -15.98
C ARG A 50 -26.51 -25.05 -15.44
N ASP A 51 -27.72 -25.02 -14.91
CA ASP A 51 -28.34 -23.79 -14.41
C ASP A 51 -27.68 -23.36 -13.10
N ILE A 52 -27.31 -24.33 -12.26
CA ILE A 52 -26.53 -24.12 -11.04
C ILE A 52 -25.14 -23.55 -11.38
N TYR A 53 -24.41 -24.13 -12.35
CA TYR A 53 -23.11 -23.61 -12.76
C TYR A 53 -23.18 -22.17 -13.29
N LYS A 54 -24.20 -21.86 -14.11
CA LYS A 54 -24.42 -20.49 -14.60
C LYS A 54 -24.69 -19.52 -13.47
N PHE A 55 -25.57 -19.89 -12.53
CA PHE A 55 -25.89 -19.09 -11.37
C PHE A 55 -24.66 -18.77 -10.51
N VAL A 56 -23.89 -19.80 -10.16
CA VAL A 56 -22.63 -19.66 -9.41
C VAL A 56 -21.61 -18.81 -10.19
N GLY A 57 -21.61 -18.94 -11.52
CA GLY A 57 -20.87 -18.10 -12.45
C GLY A 57 -21.28 -16.61 -12.43
N VAL A 58 -22.56 -16.29 -12.28
CA VAL A 58 -22.96 -14.88 -12.17
C VAL A 58 -22.66 -14.35 -10.77
N ALA A 59 -22.92 -15.14 -9.74
CA ALA A 59 -22.72 -14.76 -8.34
C ALA A 59 -21.28 -14.38 -8.00
N PHE A 60 -20.34 -15.24 -8.33
CA PHE A 60 -18.95 -14.95 -8.03
C PHE A 60 -18.37 -13.82 -8.90
N ASN A 61 -18.86 -13.60 -10.14
CA ASN A 61 -18.47 -12.45 -10.94
C ASN A 61 -18.82 -11.14 -10.22
N LEU A 62 -19.99 -11.07 -9.59
CA LEU A 62 -20.40 -9.91 -8.80
C LEU A 62 -19.52 -9.69 -7.58
N VAL A 63 -19.17 -10.76 -6.86
CA VAL A 63 -18.27 -10.67 -5.69
C VAL A 63 -16.92 -10.05 -6.08
N ILE A 64 -16.35 -10.46 -7.22
CA ILE A 64 -15.11 -9.90 -7.73
C ILE A 64 -15.28 -8.41 -8.06
N CYS A 65 -16.36 -8.03 -8.73
CA CYS A 65 -16.62 -6.62 -9.04
C CYS A 65 -16.74 -5.76 -7.77
N ILE A 66 -17.37 -6.27 -6.71
CA ILE A 66 -17.49 -5.57 -5.43
C ILE A 66 -16.11 -5.35 -4.80
N GLU A 67 -15.28 -6.39 -4.75
CA GLU A 67 -13.93 -6.30 -4.20
C GLU A 67 -13.04 -5.36 -5.03
N PHE A 68 -13.15 -5.40 -6.35
CA PHE A 68 -12.45 -4.47 -7.24
C PHE A 68 -12.86 -3.00 -6.99
N VAL A 69 -14.15 -2.72 -6.78
CA VAL A 69 -14.62 -1.38 -6.41
C VAL A 69 -14.01 -0.93 -5.09
N LYS A 70 -13.98 -1.80 -4.06
CA LYS A 70 -13.33 -1.47 -2.78
C LYS A 70 -11.85 -1.13 -2.96
N MET A 71 -11.17 -1.83 -3.88
CA MET A 71 -9.76 -1.58 -4.20
C MET A 71 -9.53 -0.23 -4.85
N LEU A 72 -10.37 0.13 -5.83
CA LEU A 72 -10.32 1.44 -6.45
C LEU A 72 -10.50 2.53 -5.37
N CYS A 73 -11.43 2.36 -4.44
CA CYS A 73 -11.68 3.37 -3.41
C CYS A 73 -10.59 3.49 -2.33
N LYS A 74 -9.90 2.39 -1.95
CA LYS A 74 -8.98 2.39 -0.79
C LYS A 74 -7.49 2.58 -1.12
N HIS A 75 -7.11 2.67 -2.39
CA HIS A 75 -5.72 2.94 -2.87
C HIS A 75 -4.63 2.18 -2.08
N THR A 76 -4.91 0.95 -1.67
CA THR A 76 -3.94 0.11 -0.95
C THR A 76 -3.56 -1.06 -1.86
N PRO A 77 -2.37 -1.06 -2.48
CA PRO A 77 -1.96 -2.08 -3.46
C PRO A 77 -1.75 -3.46 -2.84
N ASP A 78 -1.73 -3.56 -1.50
CA ASP A 78 -1.51 -4.84 -0.82
C ASP A 78 -2.69 -5.81 -0.97
N THR A 79 -3.91 -5.28 -1.07
CA THR A 79 -5.12 -6.08 -1.24
C THR A 79 -5.25 -6.61 -2.67
N LEU A 80 -4.71 -5.90 -3.68
CA LEU A 80 -4.97 -6.17 -5.11
C LEU A 80 -4.58 -7.61 -5.52
N VAL A 81 -3.46 -8.09 -4.97
CA VAL A 81 -2.99 -9.48 -5.19
C VAL A 81 -3.97 -10.51 -4.62
N GLU A 82 -4.60 -10.23 -3.48
CA GLU A 82 -5.56 -11.14 -2.82
C GLU A 82 -6.84 -11.31 -3.65
N VAL A 83 -7.37 -10.21 -4.18
CA VAL A 83 -8.57 -10.27 -5.04
C VAL A 83 -8.28 -10.85 -6.40
N MET A 84 -7.09 -10.59 -6.97
CA MET A 84 -6.68 -11.27 -8.20
C MET A 84 -6.57 -12.78 -7.98
N MET A 85 -5.99 -13.23 -6.86
CA MET A 85 -5.89 -14.65 -6.52
C MET A 85 -7.28 -15.28 -6.35
N PHE A 86 -8.21 -14.60 -5.67
CA PHE A 86 -9.59 -15.07 -5.52
C PHE A 86 -10.35 -15.14 -6.85
N ALA A 87 -10.23 -14.09 -7.68
CA ALA A 87 -10.87 -14.02 -8.99
C ALA A 87 -10.42 -15.18 -9.90
N ILE A 88 -9.12 -15.45 -9.90
CA ILE A 88 -8.50 -16.52 -10.68
C ILE A 88 -8.92 -17.91 -10.16
N ALA A 89 -8.82 -18.15 -8.85
CA ALA A 89 -9.19 -19.43 -8.26
C ALA A 89 -10.65 -19.81 -8.59
N ARG A 90 -11.52 -18.81 -8.60
CA ARG A 90 -12.93 -18.98 -8.90
C ARG A 90 -13.20 -19.12 -10.41
N GLN A 91 -12.43 -18.44 -11.27
CA GLN A 91 -12.54 -18.64 -12.72
C GLN A 91 -12.20 -20.09 -13.12
N MET A 92 -11.23 -20.72 -12.45
CA MET A 92 -10.93 -22.16 -12.65
C MET A 92 -12.06 -23.10 -12.24
N ILE A 93 -12.96 -22.70 -11.34
CA ILE A 93 -14.11 -23.51 -10.90
C ILE A 93 -15.27 -23.40 -11.88
N VAL A 94 -15.49 -22.21 -12.45
CA VAL A 94 -16.64 -21.91 -13.32
C VAL A 94 -16.37 -22.27 -14.77
N GLU A 95 -15.14 -22.10 -15.25
CA GLU A 95 -14.71 -22.53 -16.57
C GLU A 95 -14.02 -23.88 -16.45
N HIS A 96 -14.46 -24.88 -17.21
CA HIS A 96 -13.72 -26.14 -17.41
C HIS A 96 -12.45 -25.87 -18.21
N THR A 97 -11.52 -25.16 -17.59
CA THR A 97 -10.20 -24.84 -18.11
C THR A 97 -9.37 -26.10 -18.12
N SER A 98 -8.57 -26.27 -19.16
CA SER A 98 -7.71 -27.46 -19.26
C SER A 98 -6.74 -27.51 -18.07
N PRO A 99 -6.41 -28.70 -17.54
CA PRO A 99 -5.47 -28.83 -16.42
C PRO A 99 -4.12 -28.11 -16.64
N GLN A 100 -3.69 -28.01 -17.90
CA GLN A 100 -2.47 -27.32 -18.29
C GLN A 100 -2.56 -25.79 -18.12
N GLN A 101 -3.69 -25.18 -18.47
CA GLN A 101 -3.93 -23.75 -18.24
C GLN A 101 -3.94 -23.43 -16.74
N ASN A 102 -4.57 -24.28 -15.93
CA ASN A 102 -4.59 -24.09 -14.47
C ASN A 102 -3.20 -24.14 -13.87
N LEU A 103 -2.34 -25.05 -14.34
CA LEU A 103 -0.94 -25.13 -13.88
C LEU A 103 -0.15 -23.86 -14.19
N ILE A 104 -0.29 -23.29 -15.39
CA ILE A 104 0.39 -22.05 -15.80
C ILE A 104 -0.04 -20.89 -14.90
N VAL A 105 -1.33 -20.80 -14.60
CA VAL A 105 -1.88 -19.73 -13.78
C VAL A 105 -1.43 -19.85 -12.32
N VAL A 106 -1.42 -21.06 -11.74
CA VAL A 106 -0.88 -21.30 -10.39
C VAL A 106 0.61 -20.93 -10.32
N LEU A 107 1.40 -21.31 -11.34
CA LEU A 107 2.81 -20.96 -11.41
C LEU A 107 3.03 -19.44 -11.51
N ALA A 108 2.22 -18.75 -12.32
CA ALA A 108 2.26 -17.29 -12.44
C ALA A 108 1.99 -16.59 -11.10
N ILE A 109 1.00 -17.07 -10.34
CA ILE A 109 0.71 -16.56 -8.99
C ILE A 109 1.88 -16.80 -8.04
N ALA A 110 2.47 -18.00 -8.06
CA ALA A 110 3.63 -18.33 -7.22
C ALA A 110 4.83 -17.40 -7.51
N ILE A 111 5.09 -17.10 -8.78
CA ILE A 111 6.13 -16.14 -9.19
C ILE A 111 5.79 -14.73 -8.69
N LEU A 112 4.54 -14.28 -8.82
CA LEU A 112 4.10 -12.96 -8.36
C LEU A 112 4.30 -12.81 -6.85
N PHE A 113 3.97 -13.84 -6.06
CA PHE A 113 4.26 -13.88 -4.62
C PHE A 113 5.76 -13.89 -4.32
N ALA A 114 6.56 -14.62 -5.09
CA ALA A 114 8.01 -14.62 -4.93
C ALA A 114 8.61 -13.24 -5.20
N ILE A 115 8.15 -12.56 -6.26
CA ILE A 115 8.55 -11.18 -6.57
C ILE A 115 8.09 -10.23 -5.45
N LYS A 116 6.85 -10.34 -4.96
CA LYS A 116 6.36 -9.53 -3.83
C LYS A 116 7.27 -9.71 -2.61
N LYS A 117 7.53 -10.96 -2.22
CA LYS A 117 8.37 -11.29 -1.07
C LYS A 117 9.82 -10.80 -1.23
N PHE A 118 10.42 -10.96 -2.41
CA PHE A 118 11.83 -10.66 -2.61
C PHE A 118 12.11 -9.20 -2.93
N PHE A 119 11.18 -8.51 -3.60
CA PHE A 119 11.33 -7.13 -4.04
C PHE A 119 10.70 -6.14 -3.06
N PHE A 120 9.49 -6.41 -2.57
CA PHE A 120 8.79 -5.52 -1.61
C PHE A 120 9.14 -5.81 -0.15
N GLY A 121 9.59 -7.02 0.19
CA GLY A 121 10.14 -7.31 1.52
C GLY A 121 11.35 -6.43 1.91
N LYS A 122 12.00 -5.76 0.95
CA LYS A 122 13.04 -4.74 1.22
C LYS A 122 12.50 -3.33 1.42
N PHE A 123 11.27 -3.04 0.99
CA PHE A 123 10.66 -1.70 1.07
C PHE A 123 9.60 -1.59 2.18
N ASP A 124 8.96 -2.70 2.58
CA ASP A 124 8.00 -2.74 3.69
C ASP A 124 8.63 -2.60 5.08
N ASP A 125 9.95 -2.76 5.19
CA ASP A 125 10.69 -2.61 6.47
C ASP A 125 11.17 -1.17 6.72
N ILE A 126 10.68 -0.20 5.93
CA ILE A 126 11.04 1.22 6.03
C ILE A 126 9.82 2.03 6.48
N ASP A 127 9.53 1.98 7.78
CA ASP A 127 8.54 2.87 8.39
C ASP A 127 9.09 4.29 8.42
N LYS A 128 8.42 5.19 7.69
CA LYS A 128 8.72 6.62 7.66
C LYS A 128 7.69 7.36 8.50
N THR A 129 8.15 7.98 9.56
CA THR A 129 7.30 8.75 10.47
C THR A 129 7.85 10.16 10.61
N VAL A 130 6.98 11.17 10.48
CA VAL A 130 7.40 12.58 10.50
C VAL A 130 7.12 13.17 11.88
N PHE A 131 8.15 13.75 12.49
CA PHE A 131 8.14 14.35 13.81
C PHE A 131 8.52 15.83 13.75
N LEU A 132 8.12 16.57 14.78
CA LEU A 132 8.50 17.96 15.00
C LEU A 132 9.88 18.03 15.66
N PRO A 133 10.67 19.08 15.36
CA PRO A 133 11.99 19.28 15.97
C PRO A 133 11.98 19.38 17.50
N THR A 134 10.86 19.83 18.07
CA THR A 134 10.69 20.06 19.52
C THR A 134 10.38 18.79 20.30
N GLN A 135 10.14 17.66 19.63
CA GLN A 135 9.81 16.41 20.32
C GLN A 135 11.06 15.78 20.94
N ARG A 136 10.88 15.23 22.15
CA ARG A 136 11.95 14.55 22.90
C ARG A 136 12.25 13.19 22.29
N ILE A 137 13.52 12.84 22.29
CA ILE A 137 14.01 11.57 21.74
C ILE A 137 13.46 10.37 22.53
N SER A 138 13.27 10.49 23.85
CA SER A 138 12.68 9.42 24.68
C SER A 138 11.28 9.00 24.23
N SER A 139 10.38 9.96 24.00
CA SER A 139 9.02 9.70 23.54
C SER A 139 8.97 9.09 22.14
N ILE A 140 9.96 9.37 21.29
CA ILE A 140 10.01 8.86 19.92
C ILE A 140 10.59 7.45 19.88
N ASN A 141 11.61 7.18 20.70
CA ASN A 141 12.12 5.82 20.88
C ASN A 141 11.01 4.89 21.39
N GLU A 142 10.17 5.35 22.31
CA GLU A 142 9.02 4.59 22.82
C GLU A 142 7.90 4.45 21.77
N LEU A 143 7.55 5.54 21.08
CA LEU A 143 6.44 5.53 20.13
C LEU A 143 6.75 4.79 18.81
N VAL A 144 8.02 4.79 18.38
CA VAL A 144 8.46 4.22 17.08
C VAL A 144 9.34 2.98 17.25
N HIS A 145 9.70 2.62 18.49
CA HIS A 145 10.55 1.47 18.79
C HIS A 145 11.89 1.51 18.02
N VAL A 146 12.53 2.68 18.05
CA VAL A 146 13.85 2.95 17.47
C VAL A 146 14.87 3.18 18.58
N GLU A 147 16.11 2.75 18.36
CA GLU A 147 17.20 2.89 19.35
C GLU A 147 18.09 4.09 19.02
N ILE A 148 17.52 5.30 19.03
CA ILE A 148 18.34 6.51 18.94
C ILE A 148 19.24 6.56 20.20
N PRO A 149 20.55 6.81 20.06
CA PRO A 149 21.53 6.71 21.15
C PRO A 149 21.08 7.37 22.46
N LYS A 150 21.21 6.62 23.57
CA LYS A 150 20.68 7.00 24.90
C LYS A 150 21.33 8.26 25.49
N GLU A 151 22.53 8.61 25.06
CA GLU A 151 23.26 9.81 25.51
C GLU A 151 22.54 11.13 25.17
N THR A 152 21.61 11.11 24.22
CA THR A 152 20.83 12.29 23.79
C THR A 152 19.35 12.25 24.17
N GLN A 153 18.92 11.33 25.06
CA GLN A 153 17.50 11.19 25.45
C GLN A 153 16.87 12.44 26.06
N HIS A 154 17.67 13.30 26.69
CA HIS A 154 17.22 14.57 27.27
C HIS A 154 17.09 15.71 26.24
N GLN A 155 17.61 15.51 25.03
CA GLN A 155 17.59 16.48 23.96
C GLN A 155 16.39 16.26 23.04
N THR A 156 16.05 17.30 22.31
CA THR A 156 15.06 17.25 21.24
C THR A 156 15.68 16.69 19.96
N LEU A 157 14.86 16.16 19.05
CA LEU A 157 15.33 15.72 17.73
C LEU A 157 16.05 16.82 16.95
N GLY A 158 15.59 18.06 17.09
CA GLY A 158 16.22 19.23 16.47
C GLY A 158 17.64 19.43 16.97
N GLU A 159 17.85 19.42 18.29
CA GLU A 159 19.17 19.59 18.91
C GLU A 159 20.14 18.46 18.54
N LEU A 160 19.66 17.22 18.44
CA LEU A 160 20.48 16.08 18.01
C LEU A 160 20.95 16.25 16.57
N LEU A 161 20.05 16.63 15.65
CA LEU A 161 20.41 16.90 14.26
C LEU A 161 21.33 18.11 14.14
N GLU A 162 21.09 19.17 14.92
CA GLU A 162 21.97 20.34 14.98
C GLU A 162 23.39 19.97 15.44
N LYS A 163 23.51 19.11 16.46
CA LYS A 163 24.81 18.66 16.98
C LYS A 163 25.56 17.74 16.01
N GLN A 164 24.86 16.87 15.29
CA GLN A 164 25.47 15.85 14.44
C GLN A 164 25.68 16.27 12.97
N ILE A 165 24.81 17.14 12.45
CA ILE A 165 24.86 17.64 11.06
C ILE A 165 25.42 19.06 10.99
N GLY A 166 25.29 19.86 12.05
CA GLY A 166 25.49 21.30 12.03
C GLY A 166 26.92 21.82 12.13
N THR A 167 27.97 21.04 11.86
CA THR A 167 29.33 21.46 12.25
C THR A 167 30.10 22.35 11.26
N GLU A 168 29.64 22.65 10.04
CA GLU A 168 30.48 23.46 9.12
C GLU A 168 29.80 24.52 8.22
N SER A 169 28.46 24.67 8.14
CA SER A 169 27.88 25.65 7.20
C SER A 169 26.58 26.35 7.59
N GLY A 170 26.08 26.20 8.83
CA GLY A 170 24.99 27.04 9.37
C GLY A 170 23.61 26.98 8.67
N ASN A 171 23.47 26.26 7.56
CA ASN A 171 22.24 26.17 6.79
C ASN A 171 21.81 24.70 6.60
N PHE A 172 20.68 24.33 7.19
CA PHE A 172 20.04 23.03 6.98
C PHE A 172 19.47 22.94 5.57
N GLN A 173 19.74 21.83 4.89
CA GLN A 173 19.16 21.51 3.59
C GLN A 173 18.21 20.33 3.70
N VAL A 174 17.07 20.41 3.00
CA VAL A 174 16.12 19.30 2.92
C VAL A 174 16.83 18.10 2.29
N GLY A 175 16.74 16.95 2.96
CA GLY A 175 17.36 15.70 2.52
C GLY A 175 18.66 15.33 3.24
N GLN A 176 19.21 16.19 4.10
CA GLN A 176 20.32 15.81 4.98
C GLN A 176 19.90 14.69 5.93
N CYS A 177 20.74 13.67 6.06
CA CYS A 177 20.45 12.46 6.83
C CYS A 177 21.52 12.20 7.88
N TYR A 178 21.10 11.77 9.06
CA TYR A 178 21.94 11.22 10.12
C TYR A 178 21.59 9.75 10.34
N PHE A 179 22.55 8.86 10.19
CA PHE A 179 22.35 7.42 10.31
C PHE A 179 22.70 6.96 11.73
N PHE A 180 21.90 6.05 12.29
CA PHE A 180 22.12 5.44 13.60
C PHE A 180 21.74 3.95 13.55
N GLU A 181 22.03 3.20 14.62
CA GLU A 181 21.71 1.78 14.67
C GLU A 181 20.18 1.56 14.66
N GLY A 182 19.68 0.86 13.64
CA GLY A 182 18.23 0.62 13.46
C GLY A 182 17.46 1.70 12.70
N GLY A 183 18.11 2.75 12.16
CA GLY A 183 17.43 3.75 11.34
C GLY A 183 18.23 4.96 10.88
N ALA A 184 17.53 5.96 10.35
CA ALA A 184 18.09 7.25 9.95
C ALA A 184 17.12 8.40 10.27
N LEU A 185 17.66 9.54 10.67
CA LEU A 185 16.93 10.80 10.78
C LEU A 185 17.17 11.62 9.52
N ARG A 186 16.13 12.17 8.91
CA ARG A 186 16.22 12.96 7.68
C ARG A 186 15.52 14.31 7.84
N VAL A 187 16.16 15.37 7.38
CA VAL A 187 15.55 16.71 7.34
C VAL A 187 14.47 16.72 6.25
N ALA A 188 13.21 16.71 6.66
CA ALA A 188 12.07 16.65 5.74
C ALA A 188 11.66 18.04 5.22
N LYS A 189 11.74 19.07 6.07
CA LYS A 189 11.35 20.42 5.71
C LYS A 189 12.11 21.48 6.49
N VAL A 190 12.60 22.49 5.78
CA VAL A 190 13.28 23.67 6.33
C VAL A 190 12.49 24.92 5.97
N LYS A 191 12.33 25.85 6.91
CA LYS A 191 11.73 27.16 6.70
C LYS A 191 12.57 28.21 7.42
N ASN A 192 12.97 29.27 6.73
CA ASN A 192 13.79 30.36 7.28
C ASN A 192 15.09 29.85 7.96
N GLY A 193 15.76 28.87 7.34
CA GLY A 193 16.99 28.28 7.89
C GLY A 193 16.80 27.36 9.09
N LYS A 194 15.57 27.19 9.61
CA LYS A 194 15.26 26.28 10.72
C LYS A 194 14.54 25.03 10.24
N ILE A 195 14.89 23.89 10.82
CA ILE A 195 14.19 22.63 10.58
C ILE A 195 12.76 22.76 11.13
N THR A 196 11.77 22.34 10.35
CA THR A 196 10.35 22.34 10.75
C THR A 196 9.75 20.94 10.82
N GLN A 197 10.36 19.98 10.11
CA GLN A 197 9.94 18.59 10.11
C GLN A 197 11.15 17.66 9.94
N ILE A 198 11.16 16.58 10.71
CA ILE A 198 12.19 15.55 10.70
C ILE A 198 11.51 14.21 10.42
N GLU A 199 11.99 13.51 9.40
CA GLU A 199 11.55 12.17 9.04
C GLU A 199 12.43 11.15 9.76
N VAL A 200 11.84 10.32 10.61
CA VAL A 200 12.50 9.16 11.22
C VAL A 200 12.22 7.97 10.33
N ILE A 201 13.29 7.40 9.81
CA ILE A 201 13.29 6.27 8.91
C ILE A 201 13.77 5.07 9.73
N ARG A 202 12.85 4.20 10.14
CA ARG A 202 13.22 2.94 10.78
C ARG A 202 13.71 1.97 9.70
N SER A 203 14.78 1.25 9.94
CA SER A 203 15.19 0.16 9.06
C SER A 203 15.88 -0.93 9.85
N LYS A 204 15.35 -2.15 9.77
CA LYS A 204 15.96 -3.33 10.41
C LYS A 204 17.33 -3.71 9.83
N ASN A 205 17.72 -3.12 8.70
CA ASN A 205 18.96 -3.41 7.96
C ASN A 205 19.87 -2.18 7.78
N ALA A 206 19.70 -1.10 8.55
CA ALA A 206 20.54 0.09 8.40
C ALA A 206 22.01 -0.22 8.75
N PRO A 207 22.98 -0.08 7.81
CA PRO A 207 24.38 -0.27 8.11
C PRO A 207 24.87 0.88 9.00
N VAL A 208 25.56 0.53 10.09
CA VAL A 208 26.23 1.47 11.00
C VAL A 208 27.31 2.22 10.22
N VAL A 209 27.12 3.52 9.98
CA VAL A 209 28.19 4.38 9.49
C VAL A 209 29.10 4.69 10.67
N LEU A 210 30.09 3.82 10.89
CA LEU A 210 31.25 4.10 11.73
C LEU A 210 32.00 5.27 11.09
N LYS A 211 31.80 6.48 11.61
CA LYS A 211 32.64 7.63 11.28
C LYS A 211 34.04 7.33 11.86
N ARG A 212 35.01 7.12 10.97
CA ARG A 212 36.44 7.02 11.32
C ARG A 212 37.06 8.41 11.31
#